data_AF-A0A117IF46-F1
#
_entry.id   AF-A0A117IF46-F1
#
_cell.length_a   1.000
_cell.length_b   1.000
_cell.length_c   1.000
_cell.angle_alpha   90.00
_cell.angle_beta   90.00
_cell.angle_gamma   90.00
#
_symmetry.space_group_name_H-M   'P 1'
#
loop_
_entity.id
_entity.type
_entity.pdbx_description
1 polymer ?
#
loop_
_entity_poly.entity_id
_entity_poly.type
_entity_poly.pdbx_seq_one_letter_code
_entity_poly.pdbx_strand_id
1 'polypeptide(L)'
;MANIDLDIAAYRFVAHQIARENEAPATVTAYVGAVAAAQRRAELSGGTLASELITELSMDRVAHAAAVSIGPVGMLTLQDWILTEAWTGLVEHAAELHAPGFTAEELMYRRAVIELLADEFEEPPAAAMALAAALVAARVRHLRGGGKIVDLVAAAARDELSDAQQSEVGRAIAGNWPKIVERAETMGTFAAIETAAA
;
A
#
# COMPACT_ATOMS: atom_id res chain seq x y z
N MET A 1 20.70 3.80 -1.72
CA MET A 1 19.36 3.51 -1.18
C MET A 1 18.25 3.96 -2.13
N ALA A 2 18.16 5.24 -2.51
CA ALA A 2 17.06 5.76 -3.35
C ALA A 2 16.75 4.99 -4.65
N ASN A 3 17.75 4.36 -5.31
CA ASN A 3 17.52 3.57 -6.53
C ASN A 3 16.88 2.19 -6.25
N ILE A 4 17.19 1.57 -5.10
CA ILE A 4 16.65 0.26 -4.72
C ILE A 4 15.16 0.38 -4.35
N ASP A 5 14.81 1.43 -3.58
CA ASP A 5 13.42 1.64 -3.17
C ASP A 5 12.51 1.97 -4.36
N LEU A 6 13.03 2.71 -5.35
CA LEU A 6 12.32 2.99 -6.60
C LEU A 6 12.13 1.72 -7.45
N ASP A 7 13.15 0.87 -7.54
CA ASP A 7 13.07 -0.41 -8.25
C ASP A 7 12.00 -1.32 -7.60
N ILE A 8 12.05 -1.50 -6.28
CA ILE A 8 11.04 -2.29 -5.54
C ILE A 8 9.62 -1.72 -5.73
N ALA A 9 9.49 -0.38 -5.73
CA ALA A 9 8.21 0.27 -5.97
C ALA A 9 7.66 0.04 -7.39
N ALA A 10 8.53 -0.06 -8.40
CA ALA A 10 8.13 -0.40 -9.77
C ALA A 10 7.52 -1.81 -9.84
N TYR A 11 8.18 -2.82 -9.26
CA TYR A 11 7.65 -4.19 -9.21
C TYR A 11 6.31 -4.27 -8.49
N ARG A 12 6.18 -3.58 -7.35
CA ARG A 12 4.90 -3.48 -6.62
C ARG A 12 3.81 -2.88 -7.50
N PHE A 13 4.11 -1.76 -8.16
CA PHE A 13 3.12 -1.05 -8.96
C PHE A 13 2.67 -1.86 -10.17
N VAL A 14 3.59 -2.52 -10.88
CA VAL A 14 3.23 -3.38 -12.01
C VAL A 14 2.39 -4.57 -11.54
N ALA A 15 2.69 -5.17 -10.38
CA ALA A 15 1.85 -6.23 -9.82
C ALA A 15 0.43 -5.73 -9.53
N HIS A 16 0.29 -4.51 -9.03
CA HIS A 16 -1.02 -3.88 -8.90
C HIS A 16 -1.69 -3.65 -10.27
N GLN A 17 -0.95 -3.26 -11.31
CA GLN A 17 -1.51 -3.08 -12.65
C GLN A 17 -2.05 -4.40 -13.22
N ILE A 18 -1.25 -5.47 -13.18
CA ILE A 18 -1.66 -6.79 -13.66
C ILE A 18 -2.90 -7.27 -12.88
N ALA A 19 -2.91 -7.11 -11.55
CA ALA A 19 -4.09 -7.45 -10.75
C ALA A 19 -5.33 -6.66 -11.20
N ARG A 20 -5.18 -5.36 -11.48
CA ARG A 20 -6.27 -4.49 -11.95
C ARG A 20 -6.76 -4.84 -13.36
N GLU A 21 -5.87 -5.21 -14.26
CA GLU A 21 -6.22 -5.69 -15.60
C GLU A 21 -7.02 -7.00 -15.56
N ASN A 22 -6.83 -7.79 -14.51
CA ASN A 22 -7.62 -9.00 -14.22
C ASN A 22 -8.82 -8.74 -13.30
N GLU A 23 -9.22 -7.48 -13.10
CA GLU A 23 -10.36 -7.08 -12.26
C GLU A 23 -10.29 -7.62 -10.81
N ALA A 24 -9.08 -7.81 -10.29
CA ALA A 24 -8.89 -8.36 -8.95
C ALA A 24 -9.40 -7.39 -7.86
N PRO A 25 -9.95 -7.92 -6.74
CA PRO A 25 -10.38 -7.10 -5.62
C PRO A 25 -9.20 -6.39 -4.93
N ALA A 26 -9.50 -5.42 -4.07
CA ALA A 26 -8.47 -4.61 -3.41
C ALA A 26 -7.53 -5.46 -2.54
N THR A 27 -8.10 -6.46 -1.88
CA THR A 27 -7.38 -7.45 -1.06
C THR A 27 -6.32 -8.19 -1.87
N VAL A 28 -6.70 -8.77 -3.02
CA VAL A 28 -5.74 -9.47 -3.90
C VAL A 28 -4.70 -8.50 -4.45
N THR A 29 -5.15 -7.34 -4.94
CA THR A 29 -4.28 -6.29 -5.50
C THR A 29 -3.21 -5.87 -4.50
N ALA A 30 -3.57 -5.57 -3.25
CA ALA A 30 -2.62 -5.19 -2.20
C ALA A 30 -1.60 -6.31 -1.91
N TYR A 31 -2.09 -7.55 -1.77
CA TYR A 31 -1.24 -8.66 -1.38
C TYR A 31 -0.23 -9.05 -2.47
N VAL A 32 -0.65 -9.12 -3.74
CA VAL A 32 0.28 -9.48 -4.82
C VAL A 32 1.35 -8.41 -5.05
N GLY A 33 1.04 -7.14 -4.80
CA GLY A 33 2.05 -6.07 -4.79
C GLY A 33 3.06 -6.21 -3.65
N ALA A 34 2.63 -6.68 -2.48
CA ALA A 34 3.55 -6.99 -1.37
C ALA A 34 4.46 -8.18 -1.71
N VAL A 35 3.92 -9.24 -2.32
CA VAL A 35 4.71 -10.39 -2.79
C VAL A 35 5.74 -9.96 -3.83
N ALA A 36 5.36 -9.17 -4.83
CA ALA A 36 6.28 -8.71 -5.87
C ALA A 36 7.41 -7.84 -5.29
N ALA A 37 7.07 -6.94 -4.36
CA ALA A 37 8.06 -6.13 -3.65
C ALA A 37 9.02 -6.98 -2.81
N ALA A 38 8.50 -7.95 -2.07
CA ALA A 38 9.29 -8.85 -1.24
C ALA A 38 10.22 -9.74 -2.08
N GLN A 39 9.71 -10.30 -3.18
CA GLN A 39 10.51 -11.09 -4.11
C GLN A 39 11.64 -10.25 -4.69
N ARG A 40 11.33 -9.02 -5.15
CA ARG A 40 12.36 -8.15 -5.70
C ARG A 40 13.41 -7.77 -4.65
N ARG A 41 13.00 -7.50 -3.41
CA ARG A 41 13.94 -7.25 -2.33
C ARG A 41 14.83 -8.46 -2.04
N ALA A 42 14.27 -9.67 -2.05
CA ALA A 42 15.02 -10.90 -1.84
C ALA A 42 16.10 -11.11 -2.92
N GLU A 43 15.79 -10.83 -4.19
CA GLU A 43 16.77 -10.87 -5.29
C GLU A 43 17.92 -9.87 -5.09
N LEU A 44 17.62 -8.67 -4.61
CA LEU A 44 18.60 -7.60 -4.41
C LEU A 44 19.44 -7.78 -3.13
N SER A 45 18.85 -8.31 -2.06
CA SER A 45 19.50 -8.52 -0.76
C SER A 45 20.21 -9.88 -0.66
N GLY A 46 19.91 -10.82 -1.55
CA GLY A 46 20.30 -12.22 -1.42
C GLY A 46 19.52 -12.97 -0.33
N GLY A 47 18.38 -12.42 0.10
CA GLY A 47 17.50 -12.99 1.10
C GLY A 47 16.52 -14.03 0.56
N THR A 48 15.47 -14.33 1.34
CA THR A 48 14.39 -15.23 0.93
C THR A 48 13.08 -14.48 0.85
N LEU A 49 12.20 -14.88 -0.09
CA LEU A 49 10.86 -14.31 -0.21
C LEU A 49 10.11 -14.34 1.13
N ALA A 50 10.17 -15.45 1.85
CA ALA A 50 9.45 -15.59 3.13
C ALA A 50 9.89 -14.53 4.16
N SER A 51 11.20 -14.29 4.30
CA SER A 51 11.71 -13.27 5.22
C SER A 51 11.28 -11.88 4.82
N GLU A 52 11.45 -11.53 3.54
CA GLU A 52 11.14 -10.20 3.02
C GLU A 52 9.63 -9.94 3.01
N LEU A 53 8.81 -10.97 2.77
CA LEU A 53 7.36 -10.87 2.82
C LEU A 53 6.85 -10.67 4.24
N ILE A 54 7.43 -11.34 5.24
CA ILE A 54 7.11 -11.06 6.65
C ILE A 54 7.43 -9.60 6.99
N THR A 55 8.59 -9.10 6.57
CA THR A 55 8.94 -7.68 6.76
C THR A 55 7.94 -6.76 6.07
N GLU A 56 7.58 -7.02 4.81
CA GLU A 56 6.57 -6.22 4.09
C GLU A 56 5.22 -6.21 4.80
N LEU A 57 4.69 -7.38 5.17
CA LEU A 57 3.41 -7.49 5.86
C LEU A 57 3.44 -6.90 7.28
N SER A 58 4.62 -6.75 7.89
CA SER A 58 4.76 -6.10 9.19
C SER A 58 4.74 -4.57 9.07
N MET A 59 5.18 -4.04 7.93
CA MET A 59 5.32 -2.60 7.69
C MET A 59 4.13 -1.99 6.95
N ASP A 60 3.41 -2.79 6.16
CA ASP A 60 2.21 -2.39 5.43
C ASP A 60 0.97 -3.08 5.99
N ARG A 61 0.20 -2.35 6.83
CA ARG A 61 -1.03 -2.89 7.43
C ARG A 61 -2.14 -3.16 6.42
N VAL A 62 -2.15 -2.52 5.25
CA VAL A 62 -3.14 -2.82 4.20
C VAL A 62 -2.82 -4.18 3.60
N ALA A 63 -1.56 -4.44 3.29
CA ALA A 63 -1.11 -5.75 2.82
C ALA A 63 -1.29 -6.83 3.90
N HIS A 64 -1.08 -6.50 5.18
CA HIS A 64 -1.37 -7.39 6.30
C HIS A 64 -2.85 -7.79 6.37
N ALA A 65 -3.75 -6.80 6.41
CA ALA A 65 -5.19 -7.04 6.44
C ALA A 65 -5.65 -7.84 5.21
N ALA A 66 -5.03 -7.58 4.06
CA ALA A 66 -5.27 -8.36 2.86
C ALA A 66 -4.84 -9.82 3.01
N ALA A 67 -3.64 -10.08 3.52
CA ALA A 67 -3.14 -11.43 3.77
C ALA A 67 -4.03 -12.21 4.74
N VAL A 68 -4.47 -11.58 5.83
CA VAL A 68 -5.41 -12.17 6.81
C VAL A 68 -6.72 -12.55 6.13
N SER A 69 -7.29 -11.65 5.33
CA SER A 69 -8.57 -11.87 4.64
C SER A 69 -8.48 -12.97 3.55
N ILE A 70 -7.36 -13.09 2.84
CA ILE A 70 -7.13 -14.13 1.83
C ILE A 70 -6.97 -15.51 2.48
N GLY A 71 -6.30 -15.56 3.63
CA GLY A 71 -5.97 -16.79 4.32
C GLY A 71 -4.82 -17.57 3.68
N PRO A 72 -4.25 -18.58 4.38
CA PRO A 72 -2.96 -19.17 4.05
C PRO A 72 -2.93 -19.90 2.70
N VAL A 73 -4.02 -20.62 2.34
CA VAL A 73 -4.07 -21.34 1.06
C VAL A 73 -4.12 -20.36 -0.11
N GLY A 74 -5.00 -19.35 -0.04
CA GLY A 74 -5.08 -18.32 -1.08
C GLY A 74 -3.78 -17.53 -1.21
N MET A 75 -3.11 -17.27 -0.10
CA MET A 75 -1.80 -16.61 -0.08
C MET A 75 -0.73 -17.42 -0.83
N LEU A 76 -0.68 -18.74 -0.61
CA LEU A 76 0.25 -19.62 -1.32
C LEU A 76 -0.08 -19.72 -2.81
N THR A 77 -1.36 -19.83 -3.18
CA THR A 77 -1.79 -19.84 -4.57
C THR A 77 -1.42 -18.54 -5.30
N LEU A 78 -1.62 -17.38 -4.67
CA LEU A 78 -1.25 -16.09 -5.25
C LEU A 78 0.26 -15.89 -5.33
N GLN A 79 1.03 -16.39 -4.35
CA GLN A 79 2.49 -16.41 -4.44
C GLN A 79 2.96 -17.26 -5.61
N ASP A 80 2.44 -18.48 -5.74
CA ASP A 80 2.79 -19.39 -6.84
C ASP A 80 2.47 -18.77 -8.20
N TRP A 81 1.26 -18.21 -8.35
CA TRP A 81 0.86 -17.49 -9.57
C TRP A 81 1.81 -16.33 -9.90
N ILE A 82 2.15 -15.48 -8.91
CA ILE A 82 3.08 -14.37 -9.13
C ILE A 82 4.44 -14.89 -9.61
N LEU A 83 4.99 -15.91 -8.96
CA LEU A 83 6.35 -16.38 -9.20
C LEU A 83 6.49 -17.21 -10.48
N THR A 84 5.45 -17.95 -10.85
CA THR A 84 5.51 -18.92 -11.97
C THR A 84 4.91 -18.39 -13.26
N GLU A 85 3.85 -17.58 -13.18
CA GLU A 85 3.11 -17.12 -14.35
C GLU A 85 3.34 -15.62 -14.61
N ALA A 86 3.23 -14.78 -13.58
CA ALA A 86 3.26 -13.32 -13.76
C ALA A 86 4.68 -12.72 -13.75
N TRP A 87 5.67 -13.40 -13.17
CA TRP A 87 6.99 -12.81 -12.86
C TRP A 87 7.73 -12.30 -14.10
N THR A 88 7.72 -13.07 -15.19
CA THR A 88 8.37 -12.64 -16.44
C THR A 88 7.78 -11.34 -16.97
N GLY A 89 6.45 -11.24 -16.99
CA GLY A 89 5.76 -10.01 -17.39
C GLY A 89 6.04 -8.84 -16.44
N LEU A 90 6.14 -9.12 -15.13
CA LEU A 90 6.50 -8.12 -14.12
C LEU A 90 7.89 -7.52 -14.39
N VAL A 91 8.89 -8.36 -14.62
CA VAL A 91 10.28 -7.93 -14.88
C VAL A 91 10.35 -7.05 -16.12
N GLU A 92 9.69 -7.46 -17.21
CA GLU A 92 9.67 -6.71 -18.47
C GLU A 92 9.07 -5.31 -18.29
N HIS A 93 7.92 -5.20 -17.60
CA HIS A 93 7.23 -3.92 -17.44
C HIS A 93 7.87 -3.04 -16.36
N ALA A 94 8.40 -3.63 -15.28
CA ALA A 94 9.00 -2.88 -14.18
C ALA A 94 10.30 -2.17 -14.60
N ALA A 95 11.08 -2.75 -15.52
CA ALA A 95 12.31 -2.16 -16.01
C ALA A 95 12.13 -0.80 -16.73
N GLU A 96 10.95 -0.57 -17.30
CA GLU A 96 10.65 0.63 -18.09
C GLU A 96 9.81 1.66 -17.32
N LEU A 97 9.28 1.28 -16.15
CA LEU A 97 8.29 2.06 -15.43
C LEU A 97 8.89 2.91 -14.30
N HIS A 98 8.48 4.17 -14.24
CA HIS A 98 8.61 4.99 -13.04
C HIS A 98 7.30 4.95 -12.26
N ALA A 99 7.26 4.20 -11.15
CA ALA A 99 6.06 4.09 -10.32
C ALA A 99 5.62 5.48 -9.80
N PRO A 100 4.32 5.82 -9.90
CA PRO A 100 3.78 7.00 -9.22
C PRO A 100 4.07 6.92 -7.72
N GLY A 101 4.81 7.90 -7.22
CA GLY A 101 5.23 7.96 -5.82
C GLY A 101 4.31 8.78 -4.93
N PHE A 102 4.42 8.51 -3.63
CA PHE A 102 3.97 9.38 -2.56
C PHE A 102 5.14 10.20 -2.03
N THR A 103 4.88 11.44 -1.61
CA THR A 103 5.86 12.23 -0.85
C THR A 103 6.00 11.67 0.57
N ALA A 104 7.08 12.01 1.26
CA ALA A 104 7.25 11.62 2.66
C ALA A 104 6.09 12.13 3.55
N GLU A 105 5.62 13.36 3.31
CA GLU A 105 4.46 13.92 4.02
C GLU A 105 3.20 13.06 3.76
N GLU A 106 2.90 12.73 2.51
CA GLU A 106 1.75 11.90 2.17
C GLU A 106 1.82 10.51 2.80
N LEU A 107 3.00 9.90 2.87
CA LEU A 107 3.21 8.61 3.53
C LEU A 107 2.89 8.67 5.04
N MET A 108 3.28 9.76 5.73
CA MET A 108 2.95 9.94 7.15
C MET A 108 1.44 10.03 7.37
N TYR A 109 0.75 10.80 6.52
CA TYR A 109 -0.71 10.94 6.58
C TYR A 109 -1.45 9.62 6.24
N ARG A 110 -0.96 8.86 5.24
CA ARG A 110 -1.47 7.50 4.93
C ARG A 110 -1.34 6.59 6.13
N ARG A 111 -0.16 6.56 6.75
CA ARG A 111 0.10 5.73 7.93
C ARG A 111 -0.78 6.14 9.12
N ALA A 112 -0.93 7.44 9.36
CA ALA A 112 -1.76 7.96 10.44
C ALA A 112 -3.22 7.50 10.34
N VAL A 113 -3.83 7.57 9.15
CA VAL A 113 -5.22 7.11 8.98
C VAL A 113 -5.35 5.57 9.05
N ILE A 114 -4.36 4.85 8.53
CA ILE A 114 -4.32 3.38 8.62
C ILE A 114 -4.25 2.92 10.07
N GLU A 115 -3.37 3.52 10.88
CA GLU A 115 -3.26 3.19 12.30
C GLU A 115 -4.53 3.60 13.06
N LEU A 116 -5.14 4.72 12.72
CA LEU A 116 -6.38 5.15 13.36
C LEU A 116 -7.52 4.16 13.09
N LEU A 117 -7.69 3.72 11.84
CA LEU A 117 -8.69 2.71 11.49
C LEU A 117 -8.41 1.37 12.17
N ALA A 118 -7.14 0.99 12.29
CA ALA A 118 -6.78 -0.24 13.00
C ALA A 118 -6.99 -0.16 14.53
N ASP A 119 -7.05 1.04 15.10
CA ASP A 119 -7.43 1.22 16.52
C ASP A 119 -8.96 1.18 16.71
N GLU A 120 -9.73 1.60 15.70
CA GLU A 120 -11.19 1.69 15.74
C GLU A 120 -11.91 0.37 15.37
N PHE A 121 -11.26 -0.48 14.58
CA PHE A 121 -11.79 -1.76 14.12
C PHE A 121 -10.89 -2.91 14.56
N GLU A 122 -11.47 -4.01 15.05
CA GLU A 122 -10.70 -5.23 15.39
C GLU A 122 -9.98 -5.79 14.16
N GLU A 123 -10.64 -5.76 12.99
CA GLU A 123 -10.07 -6.11 11.69
C GLU A 123 -10.66 -5.19 10.59
N PRO A 124 -10.06 -4.00 10.33
CA PRO A 124 -10.54 -3.13 9.27
C PRO A 124 -10.36 -3.78 7.88
N PRO A 125 -11.36 -3.76 6.99
CA PRO A 125 -11.24 -4.31 5.64
C PRO A 125 -10.13 -3.62 4.86
N ALA A 126 -9.27 -4.40 4.18
CA ALA A 126 -8.16 -3.87 3.39
C ALA A 126 -8.62 -2.82 2.36
N ALA A 127 -9.77 -3.02 1.73
CA ALA A 127 -10.38 -2.06 0.81
C ALA A 127 -10.65 -0.70 1.47
N ALA A 128 -11.27 -0.69 2.66
CA ALA A 128 -11.58 0.54 3.38
C ALA A 128 -10.30 1.28 3.81
N MET A 129 -9.29 0.55 4.29
CA MET A 129 -7.99 1.11 4.66
C MET A 129 -7.27 1.72 3.44
N ALA A 130 -7.22 0.99 2.32
CA ALA A 130 -6.59 1.45 1.09
C ALA A 130 -7.26 2.72 0.55
N LEU A 131 -8.61 2.74 0.51
CA LEU A 131 -9.37 3.91 0.11
C LEU A 131 -9.10 5.09 1.04
N ALA A 132 -9.10 4.88 2.35
CA ALA A 132 -8.86 5.94 3.32
C ALA A 132 -7.47 6.55 3.21
N ALA A 133 -6.44 5.70 3.08
CA ALA A 133 -5.06 6.12 2.86
C ALA A 133 -4.93 7.00 1.61
N ALA A 134 -5.52 6.58 0.49
CA ALA A 134 -5.48 7.33 -0.76
C ALA A 134 -6.25 8.66 -0.68
N LEU A 135 -7.41 8.70 -0.03
CA LEU A 135 -8.19 9.94 0.13
C LEU A 135 -7.44 10.96 1.00
N VAL A 136 -6.83 10.50 2.09
CA VAL A 136 -6.02 11.35 2.97
C VAL A 136 -4.80 11.89 2.22
N ALA A 137 -4.06 11.04 1.51
CA ALA A 137 -2.94 11.49 0.68
C ALA A 137 -3.41 12.50 -0.39
N ALA A 138 -4.54 12.25 -1.03
CA ALA A 138 -5.07 13.12 -2.09
C ALA A 138 -5.46 14.50 -1.53
N ARG A 139 -6.01 14.53 -0.31
CA ARG A 139 -6.30 15.77 0.41
C ARG A 139 -5.02 16.55 0.71
N VAL A 140 -3.99 15.90 1.24
CA VAL A 140 -2.68 16.54 1.49
C VAL A 140 -2.12 17.11 0.20
N ARG A 141 -2.06 16.30 -0.87
CA ARG A 141 -1.57 16.72 -2.18
C ARG A 141 -2.33 17.93 -2.71
N HIS A 142 -3.66 17.92 -2.62
CA HIS A 142 -4.50 19.05 -3.03
C HIS A 142 -4.21 20.32 -2.23
N LEU A 143 -4.05 20.22 -0.90
CA LEU A 143 -3.70 21.35 -0.03
C LEU A 143 -2.32 21.94 -0.33
N ARG A 144 -1.44 21.20 -1.01
CA ARG A 144 -0.12 21.65 -1.48
C ARG A 144 -0.13 22.10 -2.95
N GLY A 145 -1.30 22.21 -3.58
CA GLY A 145 -1.44 22.58 -5.00
C GLY A 145 -1.04 21.47 -5.98
N GLY A 146 -0.92 20.23 -5.50
CA GLY A 146 -0.58 19.07 -6.32
C GLY A 146 -1.77 18.49 -7.08
N GLY A 147 -1.46 17.56 -7.98
CA GLY A 147 -2.44 16.91 -8.86
C GLY A 147 -3.08 15.64 -8.27
N LYS A 148 -3.58 14.77 -9.16
CA LYS A 148 -4.21 13.50 -8.78
C LYS A 148 -3.20 12.52 -8.19
N ILE A 149 -3.69 11.62 -7.34
CA ILE A 149 -2.96 10.44 -6.87
C ILE A 149 -3.34 9.25 -7.73
N VAL A 150 -2.34 8.45 -8.10
CA VAL A 150 -2.53 7.13 -8.70
C VAL A 150 -2.26 6.10 -7.62
N ASP A 151 -3.31 5.45 -7.14
CA ASP A 151 -3.24 4.35 -6.18
C ASP A 151 -4.19 3.25 -6.67
N LEU A 152 -3.59 2.17 -7.18
CA LEU A 152 -4.33 1.09 -7.83
C LEU A 152 -5.06 0.19 -6.84
N VAL A 153 -4.55 0.07 -5.61
CA VAL A 153 -5.26 -0.65 -4.54
C VAL A 153 -6.50 0.15 -4.14
N ALA A 154 -6.37 1.47 -4.01
CA ALA A 154 -7.52 2.33 -3.72
C ALA A 154 -8.51 2.41 -4.89
N ALA A 155 -8.06 2.29 -6.14
CA ALA A 155 -8.95 2.16 -7.29
C ALA A 155 -9.77 0.86 -7.21
N ALA A 156 -9.13 -0.28 -6.94
CA ALA A 156 -9.85 -1.54 -6.69
C ALA A 156 -10.82 -1.42 -5.51
N ALA A 157 -10.42 -0.76 -4.43
CA ALA A 157 -11.30 -0.54 -3.28
C ALA A 157 -12.54 0.29 -3.64
N ARG A 158 -12.44 1.26 -4.54
CA ARG A 158 -13.61 2.04 -5.00
C ARG A 158 -14.56 1.20 -5.84
N ASP A 159 -14.05 0.27 -6.63
CA ASP A 159 -14.91 -0.61 -7.43
C ASP A 159 -15.61 -1.66 -6.55
N GLU A 160 -14.94 -2.10 -5.48
CA GLU A 160 -15.43 -3.11 -4.54
C GLU A 160 -16.43 -2.56 -3.52
N LEU A 161 -16.19 -1.35 -2.99
CA LEU A 161 -17.02 -0.74 -1.96
C LEU A 161 -18.25 -0.07 -2.56
N SER A 162 -19.42 -0.27 -1.95
CA SER A 162 -20.62 0.47 -2.28
C SER A 162 -20.47 1.97 -2.03
N ASP A 163 -21.25 2.81 -2.72
CA ASP A 163 -21.27 4.26 -2.51
C ASP A 163 -21.51 4.64 -1.03
N ALA A 164 -22.34 3.86 -0.33
CA ALA A 164 -22.60 4.05 1.09
C ALA A 164 -21.34 3.85 1.94
N GLN A 165 -20.59 2.77 1.69
CA GLN A 165 -19.33 2.47 2.36
C GLN A 165 -18.25 3.50 2.01
N GLN A 166 -18.14 3.90 0.75
CA GLN A 166 -17.19 4.95 0.34
C GLN A 166 -17.51 6.29 1.02
N SER A 167 -18.80 6.65 1.12
CA SER A 167 -19.26 7.84 1.83
C SER A 167 -18.95 7.76 3.33
N GLU A 168 -19.13 6.59 3.94
CA GLU A 168 -18.78 6.35 5.33
C GLU A 168 -17.28 6.52 5.60
N VAL A 169 -16.42 5.94 4.77
CA VAL A 169 -14.96 6.14 4.83
C VAL A 169 -14.62 7.63 4.74
N GLY A 170 -15.21 8.35 3.78
CA GLY A 170 -15.01 9.79 3.63
C GLY A 170 -15.44 10.59 4.86
N ARG A 171 -16.59 10.26 5.47
CA ARG A 171 -17.08 10.90 6.71
C ARG A 171 -16.18 10.59 7.90
N ALA A 172 -15.72 9.35 8.05
CA ALA A 172 -14.81 8.96 9.12
C ALA A 172 -13.50 9.78 9.06
N ILE A 173 -12.92 9.93 7.85
CA ILE A 173 -11.73 10.76 7.63
C ILE A 173 -12.01 12.23 7.95
N ALA A 174 -13.15 12.77 7.50
CA ALA A 174 -13.50 14.16 7.74
C ALA A 174 -13.69 14.45 9.24
N GLY A 175 -14.38 13.56 9.97
CA GLY A 175 -14.62 13.68 11.41
C GLY A 175 -13.36 13.51 12.25
N ASN A 176 -12.43 12.65 11.82
CA ASN A 176 -11.18 12.39 12.52
C ASN A 176 -9.98 13.20 11.97
N TRP A 177 -10.19 14.16 11.06
CA TRP A 177 -9.08 14.90 10.43
C TRP A 177 -8.09 15.53 11.43
N PRO A 178 -8.53 16.19 12.53
CA PRO A 178 -7.58 16.72 13.51
C PRO A 178 -6.68 15.65 14.13
N LYS A 179 -7.22 14.47 14.45
CA LYS A 179 -6.44 13.35 15.00
C LYS A 179 -5.45 12.78 13.98
N ILE A 180 -5.86 12.71 12.71
CA ILE A 180 -4.99 12.26 11.61
C ILE A 180 -3.80 13.22 11.46
N VAL A 181 -4.05 14.53 11.50
CA VAL A 181 -3.00 15.56 11.44
C VAL A 181 -2.05 15.41 12.63
N GLU A 182 -2.56 15.36 13.86
CA GLU A 182 -1.76 15.22 15.08
C GLU A 182 -0.85 13.98 15.04
N ARG A 183 -1.40 12.84 14.61
CA ARG A 183 -0.65 11.58 14.49
C ARG A 183 0.41 11.67 13.37
N ALA A 184 0.08 12.26 12.22
CA ALA A 184 1.04 12.45 11.13
C ALA A 184 2.19 13.40 11.50
N GLU A 185 1.90 14.48 12.24
CA GLU A 185 2.92 15.42 12.76
C GLU A 185 3.83 14.76 13.80
N THR A 186 3.25 13.93 14.67
CA THR A 186 4.03 13.12 15.62
C THR A 186 4.99 12.18 14.91
N MET A 187 4.50 11.45 13.89
CA MET A 187 5.34 10.56 13.07
C MET A 187 6.43 11.34 12.32
N GLY A 188 6.10 12.51 11.76
CA GLY A 188 7.08 13.38 11.10
C GLY A 188 8.17 13.87 12.06
N THR A 189 7.81 14.15 13.31
CA THR A 189 8.77 14.53 14.37
C THR A 189 9.73 13.39 14.69
N PHE A 190 9.23 12.16 14.88
CA PHE A 190 10.09 10.99 15.12
C PHE A 190 11.01 10.71 13.93
N ALA A 191 10.49 10.76 12.70
CA ALA A 191 11.29 10.56 11.49
C ALA A 191 12.43 11.59 11.36
N ALA A 192 12.17 12.85 11.75
CA ALA A 192 13.20 13.89 11.77
C ALA A 192 14.28 13.62 12.84
N ILE A 193 13.90 13.11 14.01
CA ILE A 193 14.84 12.73 15.08
C ILE A 193 15.71 11.55 14.63
N GLU A 194 15.11 10.50 14.06
CA GLU A 194 15.83 9.33 13.55
C GLU A 194 16.83 9.73 12.46
N THR A 195 16.43 10.63 11.55
CA THR A 195 17.33 11.16 10.51
C THR A 195 18.47 11.98 11.10
N ALA A 196 18.25 12.74 12.17
CA ALA A 196 19.29 13.54 12.82
C ALA A 196 20.27 12.68 13.65
N ALA A 197 19.90 11.46 14.02
CA ALA A 197 20.70 10.55 14.82
C ALA A 197 21.53 9.55 14.00
N ALA A 198 21.26 9.43 12.69
CA ALA A 198 21.95 8.54 11.74
C ALA A 198 23.15 9.21 11.06
#